data_AF-A0A8S4QZF0-F1
#
_entry.id   AF-A0A8S4QZF0-F1
#
_cell.length_a   1.000
_cell.length_b   1.000
_cell.length_c   1.000
_cell.angle_alpha   90.00
_cell.angle_beta   90.00
_cell.angle_gamma   90.00
#
_symmetry.space_group_name_H-M   'P 1'
#
loop_
_entity.id
_entity.type
_entity.pdbx_description
1 polymer ?
#
loop_
_entity_poly.entity_id
_entity_poly.type
_entity_poly.pdbx_seq_one_letter_code
_entity_poly.pdbx_strand_id
1 'polypeptide(L)' 'CAECRDYVFEYCSIHGPLLIVPDDKVPSKSPYPPIVPRAALTIPHVFLHLAPSIIPGLTALP' A
#
# COMPACT_ATOMS: atom_id res chain seq x y z
N CYS A 1 -13.82 -2.37 -13.13
CA CYS A 1 -13.17 -1.15 -13.67
C CYS A 1 -13.90 0.08 -13.13
N ALA A 2 -13.20 1.00 -12.48
CA ALA A 2 -13.82 2.18 -11.86
C ALA A 2 -14.43 3.13 -12.91
N GLU A 3 -13.76 3.30 -14.06
CA GLU A 3 -14.21 4.21 -15.12
C GLU A 3 -15.42 3.65 -15.88
N CYS A 4 -15.42 2.35 -16.22
CA CYS A 4 -16.57 1.71 -16.86
C CYS A 4 -17.74 1.44 -15.91
N ARG A 5 -17.53 1.58 -14.58
CA ARG A 5 -18.49 1.22 -13.53
C ARG A 5 -19.01 -0.22 -13.65
N ASP A 6 -18.13 -1.15 -14.01
CA ASP A 6 -18.47 -2.54 -14.28
C ASP A 6 -17.56 -3.52 -13.54
N TYR A 7 -18.06 -4.72 -13.27
CA TYR A 7 -17.30 -5.81 -12.65
C TYR A 7 -16.36 -6.45 -13.67
N VAL A 8 -15.12 -6.69 -13.26
CA VAL A 8 -14.09 -7.33 -14.09
C VAL A 8 -13.30 -8.30 -13.21
N PHE A 9 -12.82 -9.41 -13.79
CA PHE A 9 -12.01 -10.38 -13.05
C PHE A 9 -10.53 -10.00 -13.06
N GLU A 10 -9.91 -9.92 -14.25
CA GLU A 10 -8.48 -9.58 -14.41
C GLU A 10 -8.24 -8.54 -15.52
N TYR A 11 -9.23 -8.30 -16.37
CA TYR A 11 -9.08 -7.52 -17.59
C TYR A 11 -10.36 -6.75 -17.93
N CYS A 12 -10.19 -5.49 -18.34
CA CYS A 12 -11.22 -4.63 -18.92
C CYS A 12 -10.94 -4.48 -20.41
N SER A 13 -11.95 -4.66 -21.27
CA SER A 13 -11.80 -4.53 -22.73
C SER A 13 -11.35 -3.15 -23.21
N ILE A 14 -11.58 -2.11 -22.41
CA ILE A 14 -11.25 -0.72 -22.73
C ILE A 14 -9.93 -0.28 -22.07
N HIS A 15 -9.76 -0.59 -20.77
CA HIS A 15 -8.62 -0.11 -19.96
C HIS A 15 -7.51 -1.14 -19.77
N GLY A 16 -7.68 -2.35 -20.29
CA GLY A 16 -6.70 -3.41 -20.21
C GLY A 16 -6.69 -4.14 -18.85
N PRO A 17 -5.56 -4.76 -18.47
CA PRO A 17 -5.46 -5.56 -17.27
C PRO A 17 -5.54 -4.74 -15.98
N LEU A 18 -5.96 -5.38 -14.89
CA LEU A 18 -5.90 -4.78 -13.56
C LEU A 18 -4.44 -4.54 -13.15
N LEU A 19 -4.13 -3.31 -12.73
CA LEU A 19 -2.83 -2.99 -12.14
C LEU A 19 -2.72 -3.67 -10.76
N ILE A 20 -1.77 -4.59 -10.62
CA ILE A 20 -1.42 -5.23 -9.36
C ILE A 20 -0.11 -4.63 -8.87
N VAL A 21 -0.16 -3.95 -7.73
CA VAL A 21 1.04 -3.46 -7.05
C VAL A 21 1.32 -4.40 -5.87
N PRO A 22 2.34 -5.26 -5.95
CA PRO A 22 2.66 -6.18 -4.87
C PRO A 22 3.35 -5.45 -3.71
N ASP A 23 3.14 -5.97 -2.49
CA ASP A 23 3.89 -5.56 -1.31
C ASP A 23 5.36 -5.95 -1.40
N ASP A 24 6.22 -5.16 -0.74
CA ASP A 24 7.62 -5.51 -0.55
C ASP A 24 7.75 -6.75 0.36
N LYS A 25 8.62 -7.67 -0.04
CA LYS A 25 8.89 -8.88 0.74
C LYS A 25 9.61 -8.50 2.03
N VAL A 26 9.00 -8.79 3.16
CA VAL A 26 9.60 -8.57 4.48
C VAL A 26 10.47 -9.77 4.87
N PRO A 27 11.79 -9.61 5.02
CA PRO A 27 12.67 -10.69 5.44
C PRO A 27 12.36 -11.13 6.89
N SER A 28 12.59 -12.40 7.19
CA SER A 28 12.43 -12.94 8.55
C SER A 28 13.37 -12.30 9.57
N LYS A 29 14.54 -11.85 9.10
CA LYS A 29 15.49 -11.02 9.85
C LYS A 29 15.50 -9.62 9.24
N SER A 30 14.98 -8.65 9.98
CA SER A 30 14.97 -7.26 9.57
C SER A 30 16.23 -6.54 10.08
N PRO A 31 16.87 -5.66 9.30
CA PRO A 31 17.91 -4.76 9.80
C PRO A 31 17.33 -3.65 10.71
N TYR A 32 16.01 -3.50 10.74
CA TYR A 32 15.33 -2.46 11.52
C TYR A 32 15.08 -2.90 12.97
N PRO A 33 15.08 -1.95 13.94
CA PRO A 33 14.77 -2.26 15.32
C PRO A 33 13.34 -2.80 15.51
N PRO A 34 13.06 -3.58 16.56
CA PRO A 34 11.73 -4.15 16.82
C PRO A 34 10.59 -3.13 16.97
N ILE A 35 10.91 -1.86 17.24
CA ILE A 35 9.91 -0.77 17.31
C ILE A 35 9.30 -0.46 15.95
N VAL A 36 9.98 -0.79 14.86
CA VAL A 36 9.46 -0.58 13.51
C VAL A 36 8.42 -1.65 13.21
N PRO A 37 7.14 -1.29 12.99
CA PRO A 37 6.10 -2.26 12.75
C PRO A 37 6.33 -2.98 11.42
N ARG A 38 6.06 -4.29 11.36
CA ARG A 38 6.23 -5.09 10.14
C ARG A 38 5.46 -4.53 8.94
N ALA A 39 4.29 -3.92 9.18
CA ALA A 39 3.49 -3.29 8.13
C ALA A 39 4.20 -2.10 7.46
N ALA A 40 5.14 -1.43 8.14
CA ALA A 40 5.93 -0.38 7.49
C ALA A 40 6.94 -0.94 6.49
N LEU A 41 7.28 -2.23 6.59
CA LEU A 41 8.26 -2.89 5.74
C LEU A 41 7.65 -3.52 4.48
N THR A 42 6.32 -3.58 4.38
CA THR A 42 5.61 -4.14 3.20
C THR A 42 5.30 -3.09 2.14
N ILE A 43 5.54 -1.80 2.42
CA ILE A 43 5.23 -0.72 1.49
C ILE A 43 6.12 -0.82 0.25
N PRO A 44 5.58 -0.84 -0.99
CA PRO A 44 6.37 -0.88 -2.20
C PRO A 44 7.09 0.46 -2.45
N HIS A 45 8.36 0.55 -2.03
CA HIS A 45 9.11 1.81 -1.96
C HIS A 45 9.40 2.47 -3.33
N VAL A 46 9.20 1.74 -4.42
CA VAL A 46 9.34 2.29 -5.79
C VAL A 46 8.24 3.30 -6.11
N PHE A 47 7.07 3.17 -5.48
CA PHE A 47 5.88 3.98 -5.79
C PHE A 47 5.31 4.72 -4.58
N LEU A 48 5.51 4.21 -3.36
CA LEU A 48 4.88 4.70 -2.14
C LEU A 48 5.90 4.95 -1.03
N HIS A 49 5.55 5.86 -0.12
CA HIS A 49 6.28 6.10 1.12
C HIS A 49 5.30 6.40 2.26
N LEU A 50 5.71 6.12 3.49
CA LEU A 50 4.95 6.51 4.68
C LEU A 50 5.27 7.96 5.03
N ALA A 51 4.23 8.75 5.31
CA ALA A 51 4.35 10.15 5.70
C ALA A 51 3.31 10.49 6.78
N PRO A 52 3.57 11.52 7.61
CA PRO A 52 2.55 12.09 8.48
C PRO A 52 1.30 12.46 7.68
N SER A 53 0.13 12.10 8.20
CA SER A 53 -1.14 12.45 7.58
C SER A 53 -1.40 13.96 7.69
N ILE A 54 -1.91 14.55 6.60
CA ILE A 54 -2.47 15.92 6.61
C ILE A 54 -3.93 15.95 7.03
N ILE A 55 -4.60 14.80 7.07
CA ILE A 55 -5.98 14.69 7.55
C ILE A 55 -5.93 14.95 9.06
N PRO A 56 -6.61 15.99 9.56
CA PRO A 56 -6.66 16.24 10.99
C PRO A 56 -7.29 15.05 11.70
N GLY A 57 -6.52 14.40 12.57
CA GLY A 57 -6.95 13.29 13.42
C GLY A 57 -6.54 13.57 14.87
N LEU A 58 -7.35 13.05 15.81
CA LEU A 58 -7.24 13.29 17.26
C LEU A 58 -5.78 13.31 17.72
N THR A 59 -5.33 14.46 18.20
CA THR A 59 -4.02 14.63 18.82
C THR A 59 -3.85 13.60 19.92
N ALA A 60 -2.73 12.87 19.88
CA ALA A 60 -2.14 12.00 20.90
C ALA A 60 -2.97 11.78 22.17
N LEU A 61 -3.37 10.53 22.42
CA LEU A 61 -3.68 10.08 23.78
C LEU A 61 -2.50 10.44 24.70
N PRO A 62 -2.77 10.89 25.94
CA PRO A 62 -1.80 11.46 26.87
C PRO A 62 -0.67 10.51 27.25
#